data_AF-A0AAW1K232-F1
#
_entry.id   AF-A0AAW1K232-F1
#
_cell.length_a   1.000
_cell.length_b   1.000
_cell.length_c   1.000
_cell.angle_alpha   90.00
_cell.angle_beta   90.00
_cell.angle_gamma   90.00
#
_symmetry.space_group_name_H-M   'P 1'
#
loop_
_entity.id
_entity.type
_entity.pdbx_description
1 polymer ?
#
loop_
_entity_poly.entity_id
_entity_poly.type
_entity_poly.pdbx_seq_one_letter_code
_entity_poly.pdbx_strand_id
1 'polypeptide(L)'
;MNELSSLVSSLQEEVKALKSERVISSAATVDNIDSPIVDSVLQEIAEREKRKSNLVIFNLPEMENGSRSDQISEDVSSVRDILANLGVVVDQVHPLRLGKFDPTHQHRKRPIKITLSSSGLVSE
;
A
#
# COMPACT_ATOMS: atom_id res chain seq x y z
N MET A 1 -37.80 20.47 53.34
CA MET A 1 -38.29 19.79 52.11
C MET A 1 -38.16 20.67 50.84
N ASN A 2 -38.25 22.00 50.93
CA ASN A 2 -38.20 22.88 49.74
C ASN A 2 -36.79 23.11 49.16
N GLU A 3 -35.75 23.11 49.99
CA GLU A 3 -34.35 23.33 49.54
C GLU A 3 -33.77 22.16 48.74
N LEU A 4 -34.20 20.93 49.05
CA LEU A 4 -33.79 19.75 48.30
C LEU A 4 -34.41 19.76 46.90
N SER A 5 -35.66 20.20 46.79
CA SER A 5 -36.35 20.34 45.50
C SER A 5 -35.69 21.41 44.63
N SER A 6 -35.28 22.54 45.20
CA SER A 6 -34.61 23.60 44.44
C SER A 6 -33.22 23.18 43.97
N LEU A 7 -32.47 22.44 44.80
CA LEU A 7 -31.16 21.91 44.43
C LEU A 7 -31.27 20.87 43.32
N VAL A 8 -32.26 19.98 43.37
CA VAL A 8 -32.51 18.99 42.33
C VAL A 8 -32.88 19.66 41.00
N SER A 9 -33.71 20.70 41.01
CA SER A 9 -34.05 21.45 39.79
C SER A 9 -32.83 22.16 39.20
N SER A 10 -32.00 22.80 40.02
CA SER A 10 -30.77 23.45 39.57
C SER A 10 -29.78 22.46 38.94
N LEU A 11 -29.57 21.31 39.56
CA LEU A 11 -28.69 20.26 39.02
C LEU A 11 -29.24 19.66 37.73
N GLN A 12 -30.57 19.54 37.59
CA GLN A 12 -31.20 19.07 36.36
C GLN A 12 -31.01 20.06 35.20
N GLU A 13 -31.06 21.36 35.46
CA GLU A 13 -30.78 22.40 34.46
C GLU A 13 -29.31 22.38 34.04
N GLU A 14 -28.38 22.26 34.99
CA GLU A 14 -26.94 22.19 34.71
C GLU A 14 -26.57 20.93 33.91
N VAL A 15 -27.13 19.77 34.27
CA VAL A 15 -26.95 18.52 33.51
C VAL A 15 -27.53 18.64 32.09
N LYS A 16 -28.66 19.35 31.93
CA LYS A 16 -29.28 19.57 30.62
C LYS A 16 -28.42 20.51 29.76
N ALA A 17 -27.89 21.58 30.35
CA ALA A 17 -26.98 22.51 29.67
C ALA A 17 -25.69 21.82 29.22
N LEU A 18 -25.04 21.07 30.13
CA LEU A 18 -23.81 20.32 29.82
C LEU A 18 -24.04 19.23 28.76
N LYS A 19 -25.20 18.57 28.76
CA LYS A 19 -25.56 17.61 27.71
C LYS A 19 -25.78 18.29 26.36
N SER A 20 -26.43 19.45 26.33
CA SER A 20 -26.63 20.19 25.07
C SER A 20 -25.32 20.72 24.49
N GLU A 21 -24.41 21.21 25.33
CA GLU A 21 -23.09 21.68 24.90
C GLU A 21 -22.25 20.54 24.32
N ARG A 22 -22.27 19.36 24.97
CA ARG A 22 -21.53 18.18 24.49
C ARG A 22 -22.04 17.66 23.15
N VAL A 23 -23.35 17.71 22.88
CA VAL A 23 -23.93 17.31 21.57
C VAL A 23 -23.48 18.26 20.46
N ILE A 24 -23.41 19.57 20.73
CA ILE A 24 -22.96 20.58 19.76
C ILE A 24 -21.46 20.43 19.50
N SER A 25 -20.64 20.21 20.55
CA SER A 25 -19.20 19.98 20.41
C SER A 25 -18.85 18.63 19.76
N SER A 26 -19.67 17.58 19.96
CA SER A 26 -19.47 16.27 19.32
C SER A 26 -19.95 16.24 17.87
N ALA A 27 -20.92 17.07 17.49
CA ALA A 27 -21.33 17.21 16.09
C ALA A 27 -20.29 18.00 15.28
N ALA A 28 -19.67 19.02 15.88
CA ALA A 28 -18.67 19.86 15.21
C ALA A 28 -17.29 19.19 15.01
N THR A 29 -17.03 18.04 15.64
CA THR A 29 -15.72 17.36 15.60
C THR A 29 -15.66 16.16 14.66
N VAL A 30 -16.79 15.69 14.12
CA VAL A 30 -16.82 14.59 13.14
C VAL A 30 -16.65 15.10 11.71
N ASP A 31 -17.05 16.33 11.41
CA ASP A 31 -17.00 16.91 10.07
C ASP A 31 -15.64 17.56 9.72
N ASN A 32 -14.68 17.58 10.65
CA ASN A 32 -13.34 18.16 10.47
C ASN A 32 -12.21 17.17 10.79
N ILE A 33 -12.42 15.87 10.53
CA ILE A 33 -11.27 15.04 10.21
C ILE A 33 -10.81 15.54 8.85
N ASP A 34 -9.66 16.22 8.78
CA ASP A 34 -9.05 16.71 7.54
C ASP A 34 -9.20 15.65 6.43
N SER A 35 -10.20 15.84 5.55
CA SER A 35 -10.49 14.99 4.39
C SER A 35 -9.22 14.60 3.62
N PRO A 36 -8.23 15.49 3.41
CA PRO A 36 -7.00 15.14 2.73
C PRO A 36 -6.20 14.02 3.39
N ILE A 37 -6.21 13.92 4.72
CA ILE A 37 -5.46 12.88 5.44
C ILE A 37 -6.14 11.53 5.22
N VAL A 38 -7.47 11.47 5.38
CA VAL A 38 -8.24 10.23 5.16
C VAL A 38 -8.12 9.78 3.70
N ASP A 39 -8.25 10.71 2.75
CA ASP A 39 -8.12 10.42 1.32
C ASP A 39 -6.71 9.93 0.98
N SER A 40 -5.67 10.52 1.57
CA SER A 40 -4.28 10.07 1.37
C SER A 40 -4.05 8.66 1.89
N VAL A 41 -4.62 8.32 3.05
CA VAL A 41 -4.50 6.98 3.65
C VAL A 41 -5.24 5.95 2.78
N LEU A 42 -6.44 6.27 2.32
CA LEU A 42 -7.20 5.40 1.43
C LEU A 42 -6.48 5.18 0.09
N GLN A 43 -5.92 6.23 -0.49
CA GLN A 43 -5.12 6.13 -1.71
C GLN A 43 -3.89 5.24 -1.50
N GLU A 44 -3.19 5.42 -0.38
CA GLU A 44 -2.01 4.63 -0.03
C GLU A 44 -2.35 3.13 0.10
N ILE A 45 -3.44 2.81 0.82
CA ILE A 45 -3.93 1.43 0.96
C ILE A 45 -4.27 0.85 -0.41
N ALA A 46 -4.99 1.60 -1.25
CA ALA A 46 -5.35 1.16 -2.60
C ALA A 46 -4.09 0.91 -3.46
N GLU A 47 -3.06 1.73 -3.31
CA GLU A 47 -1.80 1.52 -4.00
C GLU A 47 -1.00 0.32 -3.46
N ARG A 48 -0.98 0.08 -2.14
CA ARG A 48 -0.40 -1.13 -1.55
C ARG A 48 -1.09 -2.39 -2.07
N GLU A 49 -2.42 -2.38 -2.10
CA GLU A 49 -3.21 -3.50 -2.63
C GLU A 49 -2.90 -3.78 -4.11
N LYS A 50 -2.73 -2.73 -4.93
CA LYS A 50 -2.30 -2.88 -6.33
C LYS A 50 -0.87 -3.41 -6.48
N ARG A 51 -0.01 -3.17 -5.49
CA ARG A 51 1.42 -3.48 -5.54
C ARG A 51 1.81 -4.75 -4.77
N LYS A 52 0.90 -5.34 -3.99
CA LYS A 52 1.19 -6.47 -3.08
C LYS A 52 1.77 -7.70 -3.76
N SER A 53 1.40 -7.96 -5.02
CA SER A 53 1.89 -9.10 -5.79
C SER A 53 3.09 -8.78 -6.66
N ASN A 54 3.60 -7.54 -6.61
CA ASN A 54 4.75 -7.15 -7.41
C ASN A 54 6.04 -7.49 -6.68
N LEU A 55 6.95 -8.20 -7.34
CA LEU A 55 8.32 -8.38 -6.89
C LEU A 55 9.24 -7.52 -7.75
N VAL A 56 10.18 -6.83 -7.11
CA VAL A 56 11.21 -6.02 -7.77
C VAL A 56 12.58 -6.62 -7.47
N ILE A 57 13.28 -7.04 -8.52
CA ILE A 57 14.58 -7.70 -8.45
C ILE A 57 15.64 -6.72 -8.94
N PHE A 58 16.64 -6.49 -8.11
CA PHE A 58 17.75 -5.57 -8.38
C PHE A 58 19.00 -6.32 -8.82
N ASN A 59 19.92 -5.59 -9.46
CA ASN A 59 21.26 -6.07 -9.82
C ASN A 59 21.31 -7.25 -10.81
N LEU A 60 20.23 -7.52 -11.54
CA LEU A 60 20.25 -8.48 -12.64
C LEU A 60 21.02 -7.90 -13.85
N PRO A 61 22.03 -8.62 -14.40
CA PRO A 61 22.75 -8.21 -15.59
C PRO A 61 21.81 -7.80 -16.71
N GLU A 62 22.21 -6.79 -17.48
CA GLU A 62 21.40 -6.28 -18.60
C GLU A 62 22.13 -6.61 -19.89
N MET A 63 21.44 -7.16 -20.88
CA MET A 63 22.07 -7.40 -22.18
C MET A 63 22.50 -6.08 -22.83
N GLU A 64 23.77 -6.04 -23.22
CA GLU A 64 24.36 -4.91 -23.94
C GLU A 64 24.09 -5.00 -25.45
N ASN A 65 23.97 -6.23 -25.97
CA ASN A 65 23.83 -6.52 -27.39
C ASN A 65 22.73 -7.56 -27.60
N GLY A 66 21.74 -7.27 -28.44
CA GLY A 66 20.65 -8.19 -28.74
C GLY A 66 19.35 -7.47 -29.07
N SER A 67 18.36 -8.20 -29.57
CA SER A 67 17.02 -7.67 -29.74
C SER A 67 16.31 -7.57 -28.39
N ARG A 68 15.24 -6.76 -28.33
CA ARG A 68 14.36 -6.72 -27.15
C ARG A 68 13.77 -8.09 -26.82
N SER A 69 13.54 -8.94 -27.82
CA SER A 69 13.01 -10.30 -27.62
C SER A 69 14.01 -11.18 -26.88
N ASP A 70 15.28 -11.09 -27.25
CA ASP A 70 16.35 -11.83 -26.59
C ASP A 70 16.45 -11.41 -25.11
N GLN A 71 16.37 -10.10 -24.84
CA GLN A 71 16.44 -9.56 -23.48
C GLN A 71 15.29 -10.05 -22.60
N ILE A 72 14.08 -10.13 -23.17
CA ILE A 72 12.94 -10.69 -22.46
C ILE A 72 13.16 -12.17 -22.15
N SER A 73 13.71 -12.95 -23.09
CA SER A 73 13.97 -14.37 -22.89
C SER A 73 15.00 -14.62 -21.78
N GLU A 74 16.09 -13.85 -21.75
CA GLU A 74 17.11 -13.96 -20.70
C GLU A 74 16.58 -13.51 -19.34
N ASP A 75 15.81 -12.42 -19.31
CA ASP A 75 15.15 -11.93 -18.10
C ASP A 75 14.18 -13.00 -17.55
N VAL A 76 13.40 -13.66 -18.41
CA VAL A 76 12.50 -14.75 -18.00
C VAL A 76 13.27 -15.91 -17.38
N SER A 77 14.37 -16.34 -18.01
CA SER A 77 15.20 -17.43 -17.49
C SER A 77 15.79 -17.07 -16.13
N SER A 78 16.43 -15.90 -16.03
CA SER A 78 17.09 -15.44 -14.81
C SER A 78 16.11 -15.32 -13.64
N VAL A 79 14.92 -14.78 -13.90
CA VAL A 79 13.89 -14.65 -12.86
C VAL A 79 13.36 -16.02 -12.45
N ARG A 80 13.14 -16.94 -13.40
CA ARG A 80 12.66 -18.29 -13.08
C ARG A 80 13.66 -19.04 -12.19
N ASP A 81 14.95 -18.92 -12.47
CA ASP A 81 16.01 -19.54 -11.67
C ASP A 81 16.05 -18.95 -10.25
N ILE A 82 15.91 -17.64 -10.11
CA ILE A 82 15.81 -16.98 -8.79
C ILE A 82 14.60 -17.48 -8.02
N LEU A 83 13.43 -17.54 -8.65
CA LEU A 83 12.20 -17.98 -7.99
C LEU A 83 12.28 -19.46 -7.58
N ALA A 84 12.86 -20.32 -8.43
CA ALA A 84 13.09 -21.72 -8.11
C ALA A 84 14.02 -21.89 -6.91
N ASN A 85 15.10 -21.11 -6.84
CA ASN A 85 16.02 -21.10 -5.68
C ASN A 85 15.36 -20.64 -4.38
N LEU A 86 14.26 -19.88 -4.47
CA LEU A 86 13.45 -19.45 -3.33
C LEU A 86 12.30 -20.43 -3.01
N GLY A 87 12.18 -21.55 -3.74
CA GLY A 87 11.07 -22.49 -3.59
C GLY A 87 9.73 -21.97 -4.12
N VAL A 88 9.74 -20.93 -4.96
CA VAL A 88 8.53 -20.32 -5.52
C VAL A 88 8.29 -20.88 -6.91
N VAL A 89 7.22 -21.65 -7.06
CA VAL A 89 6.79 -22.17 -8.37
C VAL A 89 5.80 -21.21 -9.01
N VAL A 90 6.09 -20.79 -10.25
CA VAL A 90 5.23 -19.91 -11.04
C VAL A 90 5.05 -20.45 -12.45
N ASP A 91 3.81 -20.44 -12.93
CA ASP A 91 3.47 -20.93 -14.28
C ASP A 91 4.01 -20.00 -15.37
N GLN A 92 3.77 -18.69 -15.20
CA GLN A 92 4.11 -17.65 -16.16
C GLN A 92 4.80 -16.49 -15.48
N VAL A 93 5.88 -16.01 -16.11
CA VAL A 93 6.65 -14.85 -15.67
C VAL A 93 6.67 -13.83 -16.79
N HIS A 94 6.26 -12.61 -16.47
CA HIS A 94 6.31 -11.47 -17.38
C HIS A 94 7.21 -10.38 -16.79
N PRO A 95 8.54 -10.46 -17.02
CA PRO A 95 9.48 -9.49 -16.51
C PRO A 95 9.40 -8.18 -17.27
N LEU A 96 9.49 -7.07 -16.54
CA LEU A 96 9.55 -5.73 -17.09
C LEU A 96 10.67 -4.94 -16.41
N ARG A 97 11.68 -4.53 -17.18
CA ARG A 97 12.73 -3.61 -16.71
C ARG A 97 12.13 -2.23 -16.42
N LEU A 98 12.39 -1.70 -15.23
CA LEU A 98 11.93 -0.39 -14.77
C LEU A 98 12.93 0.71 -15.13
N GLY A 99 12.42 1.80 -15.70
CA GLY A 99 13.21 2.97 -16.06
C GLY A 99 13.74 2.97 -17.50
N LYS A 100 14.40 4.07 -17.85
CA LYS A 100 14.97 4.28 -19.19
C LYS A 100 16.27 3.52 -19.31
N PHE A 101 16.46 2.84 -20.44
CA PHE A 101 17.75 2.22 -20.77
C PHE A 101 18.78 3.33 -20.96
N ASP A 102 19.94 3.17 -20.33
CA ASP A 102 21.07 4.08 -20.47
C ASP A 102 22.34 3.26 -20.76
N PRO A 103 22.77 3.18 -22.04
CA PRO A 103 23.96 2.41 -22.41
C PRO A 103 25.25 3.05 -21.88
N THR A 104 25.23 4.30 -21.44
CA THR A 104 26.43 4.99 -20.94
C THR A 104 26.74 4.64 -19.48
N HIS A 105 25.77 4.09 -18.76
CA HIS A 105 25.89 3.75 -17.34
C HIS A 105 25.72 2.24 -17.12
N GLN A 106 26.72 1.45 -17.54
CA GLN A 106 26.74 -0.02 -17.36
C GLN A 106 26.58 -0.46 -15.89
N HIS A 107 27.01 0.38 -14.94
CA HIS A 107 26.84 0.10 -13.50
C HIS A 107 25.40 0.28 -12.98
N ARG A 108 24.52 0.94 -13.75
CA ARG A 108 23.12 1.18 -13.37
C ARG A 108 22.19 0.22 -14.10
N LYS A 109 22.25 -1.05 -13.70
CA LYS A 109 21.34 -2.10 -14.17
C LYS A 109 19.90 -1.78 -13.78
N ARG A 110 18.98 -1.80 -14.74
CA ARG A 110 17.56 -1.53 -14.46
C ARG A 110 16.95 -2.66 -13.61
N PRO A 111 16.16 -2.34 -12.57
CA PRO A 111 15.43 -3.35 -11.81
C PRO A 111 14.40 -4.07 -12.69
N ILE A 112 14.15 -5.35 -12.42
CA ILE A 112 13.06 -6.09 -13.05
C ILE A 112 11.86 -6.12 -12.12
N LYS A 113 10.70 -5.72 -12.63
CA LYS A 113 9.41 -5.96 -11.99
C LYS A 113 8.78 -7.22 -12.56
N ILE A 114 8.27 -8.08 -11.70
CA ILE A 114 7.30 -9.14 -12.04
C ILE A 114 6.04 -8.98 -11.20
N THR A 115 4.93 -9.55 -11.69
CA THR A 115 3.67 -9.62 -10.96
C THR A 115 3.32 -11.09 -10.77
N LEU A 116 3.18 -11.53 -9.53
CA LEU A 116 2.80 -12.89 -9.20
C LEU A 116 1.28 -13.02 -9.32
N SER A 117 0.82 -13.86 -10.24
CA SER A 117 -0.57 -14.32 -10.28
C SER A 117 -0.80 -15.14 -9.02
N SER A 118 -1.83 -14.82 -8.24
CA SER A 118 -2.12 -15.48 -6.96
C SER A 118 -2.13 -17.00 -7.10
N SER A 119 -1.07 -17.65 -6.63
CA SER A 119 -1.09 -19.02 -6.13
C SER A 119 -0.05 -19.08 -5.01
N GLY A 120 -0.45 -19.67 -3.89
CA GLY A 120 0.24 -19.55 -2.61
C GLY A 120 1.73 -19.86 -2.72
N LEU A 121 2.51 -19.19 -1.87
CA LEU A 121 3.75 -19.77 -1.38
C LEU A 121 3.39 -21.19 -0.91
N VAL A 122 3.76 -22.20 -1.67
CA VAL A 122 3.59 -23.59 -1.24
C VAL A 122 4.61 -23.77 -0.14
N SER A 123 4.17 -23.65 1.10
CA SER A 123 4.92 -24.11 2.26
C SER A 123 5.04 -25.62 2.15
N GLU A 124 6.26 -26.14 1.93
CA GLU A 124 6.60 -27.54 2.23
C GLU A 124 6.66 -27.77 3.75
#